data_AF-A0A954I598-F1
#
_entry.id   AF-A0A954I598-F1
#
_cell.length_a   1.000
_cell.length_b   1.000
_cell.length_c   1.000
_cell.angle_alpha   90.00
_cell.angle_beta   90.00
_cell.angle_gamma   90.00
#
_symmetry.space_group_name_H-M   'P 1'
#
loop_
_entity.id
_entity.type
_entity.pdbx_description
1 polymer ?
#
loop_
_entity_poly.entity_id
_entity_poly.type
_entity_poly.pdbx_seq_one_letter_code
_entity_poly.pdbx_strand_id
1 'polypeptide(L)'
;MDLMARMGIDASYDALQIVLPVGISFFTFQAMSYTIDVYREKLQPAPHFLDFALFVTFFPQLVAGPIVRAHQLLPQMDRLPPLDRRLAADGLFRIVIGLFKKIALADLLAHVIVDRVFEAPGRFSGLEVLLAVYGYA
;
A
#
# COMPACT_ATOMS: atom_id res chain seq x y z
N MET A 1 -24.90 -10.78 29.17
CA MET A 1 -25.41 -9.42 28.87
C MET A 1 -26.09 -8.81 30.10
N ASP A 2 -27.03 -9.51 30.77
CA ASP A 2 -27.76 -8.95 31.94
C ASP A 2 -26.98 -8.76 33.25
N LEU A 3 -25.90 -9.52 33.48
CA LEU A 3 -25.16 -9.41 34.75
C LEU A 3 -24.25 -8.17 34.81
N MET A 4 -23.70 -7.72 33.68
CA MET A 4 -22.82 -6.54 33.63
C MET A 4 -23.59 -5.22 33.70
N ALA A 5 -24.78 -5.15 33.10
CA ALA A 5 -25.65 -3.98 33.17
C ALA A 5 -26.14 -3.68 34.60
N ARG A 6 -26.31 -4.71 35.43
CA ARG A 6 -26.70 -4.57 36.85
C ARG A 6 -25.59 -4.02 37.75
N MET A 7 -24.34 -3.97 37.27
CA MET A 7 -23.20 -3.42 38.02
C MET A 7 -22.87 -1.97 37.63
N GLY A 8 -23.70 -1.29 36.82
CA GLY A 8 -23.49 0.10 36.41
C GLY A 8 -22.25 0.32 35.54
N ILE A 9 -21.69 -0.77 35.01
CA ILE A 9 -20.62 -0.71 34.02
C ILE A 9 -21.33 -0.59 32.68
N ASP A 10 -21.55 0.65 32.25
CA ASP A 10 -21.68 0.95 30.82
C ASP A 10 -20.34 0.60 30.19
N ALA A 11 -20.17 -0.69 29.89
CA ALA A 11 -19.18 -1.15 28.94
C ALA A 11 -19.68 -0.73 27.55
N SER A 12 -19.77 0.59 27.35
CA SER A 12 -19.56 1.19 26.05
C SER A 12 -18.13 0.82 25.71
N TYR A 13 -17.97 -0.38 25.15
CA TYR A 13 -16.90 -0.62 24.21
C TYR A 13 -17.19 0.36 23.08
N ASP A 14 -16.77 1.61 23.28
CA ASP A 14 -16.39 2.48 22.18
C ASP A 14 -15.32 1.64 21.50
N ALA A 15 -15.76 0.86 20.51
CA ALA A 15 -14.94 -0.02 19.74
C ALA A 15 -13.88 0.93 19.23
N LEU A 16 -12.70 0.83 19.85
CA LEU A 16 -11.53 1.65 19.58
C LEU A 16 -11.58 1.83 18.07
N GLN A 17 -11.88 3.05 17.59
CA GLN A 17 -11.92 3.34 16.17
C GLN A 17 -10.48 3.24 15.74
N ILE A 18 -10.01 2.00 15.60
CA ILE A 18 -8.68 1.64 15.18
C ILE A 18 -8.68 2.08 13.75
N VAL A 19 -8.21 3.31 13.54
CA VAL A 19 -7.71 3.74 12.26
C VAL A 19 -6.62 2.73 11.94
N LEU A 20 -6.94 1.68 11.19
CA LEU A 20 -5.93 0.73 10.75
C LEU A 20 -4.95 1.54 9.89
N PRO A 21 -3.66 1.63 10.25
CA PRO A 21 -2.70 2.29 9.40
C PRO A 21 -2.75 1.69 8.00
N VAL A 22 -2.97 2.54 7.01
CA VAL A 22 -2.86 2.16 5.60
C VAL A 22 -1.45 1.61 5.41
N GLY A 23 -1.34 0.36 4.93
CA GLY A 23 -0.05 -0.28 4.69
C GLY A 23 0.52 -1.15 5.82
N ILE A 24 -0.24 -1.48 6.89
CA ILE A 24 0.23 -2.44 7.92
C ILE A 24 0.74 -3.74 7.28
N SER A 25 0.01 -4.29 6.30
CA SER A 25 0.43 -5.53 5.63
C SER A 25 1.83 -5.40 5.01
N PHE A 26 2.12 -4.27 4.37
CA PHE A 26 3.45 -4.01 3.79
C PHE A 26 4.53 -3.96 4.87
N PHE A 27 4.28 -3.21 5.96
CA PHE A 27 5.18 -3.14 7.11
C PHE A 27 5.50 -4.53 7.66
N THR A 28 4.47 -5.35 7.90
CA THR A 28 4.61 -6.70 8.44
C THR A 28 5.36 -7.61 7.47
N PHE A 29 5.01 -7.62 6.17
CA PHE A 29 5.69 -8.46 5.20
C PHE A 29 7.16 -8.08 4.99
N GLN A 30 7.49 -6.78 5.00
CA GLN A 30 8.86 -6.30 4.90
C GLN A 30 9.69 -6.70 6.13
N ALA A 31 9.17 -6.47 7.34
CA ALA A 31 9.84 -6.84 8.57
C ALA A 31 10.06 -8.36 8.69
N MET A 32 9.05 -9.16 8.34
CA MET A 32 9.18 -10.62 8.30
C MET A 32 10.18 -11.08 7.24
N SER A 33 10.11 -10.53 6.02
CA SER A 33 11.05 -10.86 4.94
C SER A 33 12.49 -10.59 5.37
N TYR A 34 12.76 -9.42 5.95
CA TYR A 34 14.09 -9.07 6.43
C TYR A 34 14.56 -10.04 7.51
N THR A 35 13.72 -10.30 8.51
CA THR A 35 14.05 -11.20 9.63
C THR A 35 14.36 -12.62 9.12
N ILE A 36 13.56 -13.13 8.18
CA ILE A 36 13.75 -14.46 7.58
C ILE A 36 15.04 -14.51 6.74
N ASP A 37 15.31 -13.47 5.94
CA ASP A 37 16.50 -13.43 5.10
C ASP A 37 17.80 -13.34 5.92
N VAL A 38 17.77 -12.61 7.04
CA VAL A 38 18.87 -12.58 8.03
C VAL A 38 19.02 -13.94 8.72
N TYR A 39 17.93 -14.53 9.19
CA TYR A 39 17.95 -15.86 9.83
C TYR A 39 18.49 -16.96 8.89
N ARG A 40 18.24 -16.85 7.58
CA ARG A 40 18.74 -17.77 6.55
C ARG A 40 20.12 -17.41 6.02
N GLU A 41 20.81 -16.44 6.63
CA GLU A 41 22.14 -15.97 6.22
C GLU A 41 22.21 -15.49 4.76
N LYS A 42 21.07 -15.09 4.18
CA LYS A 42 21.01 -14.54 2.81
C LYS A 42 21.33 -13.05 2.76
N LEU A 43 21.21 -12.39 3.90
CA LEU A 43 21.40 -10.96 4.07
C LEU A 43 22.09 -10.72 5.40
N GLN A 44 23.10 -9.84 5.43
CA GLN A 44 23.66 -9.39 6.70
C GLN A 44 22.71 -8.39 7.36
N PRO A 45 22.57 -8.41 8.70
CA PRO A 45 21.79 -7.40 9.40
C PRO A 45 22.24 -5.98 9.02
N ALA A 46 21.27 -5.07 8.87
CA ALA A 46 21.53 -3.65 8.72
C ALA A 46 22.45 -3.16 9.86
N PRO A 47 23.50 -2.37 9.54
CA PRO A 47 24.50 -1.96 10.52
C PRO A 47 23.91 -1.01 11.59
N HIS A 48 22.86 -0.28 11.24
CA HIS A 48 22.20 0.66 12.14
C HIS A 48 20.68 0.43 12.18
N PHE A 49 20.09 0.60 13.37
CA PHE A 49 18.64 0.50 13.55
C PHE A 49 17.88 1.51 12.69
N LEU A 50 18.45 2.70 12.46
CA LEU A 50 17.82 3.72 11.63
C LEU A 50 17.66 3.28 10.17
N ASP A 51 18.62 2.53 9.63
CA ASP A 51 18.55 2.03 8.26
C ASP A 51 17.44 0.99 8.12
N PHE A 52 17.32 0.11 9.13
CA PHE A 52 16.20 -0.83 9.22
C PHE A 52 14.87 -0.09 9.36
N ALA A 53 14.78 0.90 10.26
CA ALA A 53 13.57 1.67 10.48
C ALA A 53 13.14 2.36 9.17
N LEU A 54 14.07 3.03 8.48
CA LEU A 54 13.79 3.69 7.21
C LEU A 54 13.39 2.68 6.12
N PHE A 55 14.03 1.51 6.05
CA PHE A 55 13.63 0.43 5.15
C PHE A 55 12.16 0.03 5.34
N VAL A 56 11.72 -0.21 6.59
CA VAL A 56 10.35 -0.65 6.86
C VAL A 56 9.34 0.51 6.77
N THR A 57 9.76 1.75 7.05
CA THR A 57 8.86 2.93 7.04
C THR A 57 8.94 3.77 5.75
N PHE A 58 9.60 3.30 4.69
CA PHE A 58 9.78 4.08 3.47
C PHE A 58 8.43 4.30 2.77
N PHE A 59 7.87 5.51 2.90
CA PHE A 59 6.50 5.80 2.42
C PHE A 59 6.24 5.54 0.93
N PRO A 60 7.19 5.74 -0.02
CA PRO A 60 6.89 5.54 -1.44
C PRO A 60 6.47 4.10 -1.78
N GLN A 61 6.92 3.12 -0.99
CA GLN A 61 6.55 1.71 -1.16
C GLN A 61 5.39 1.26 -0.25
N LEU A 62 5.07 2.01 0.81
CA LEU A 62 4.10 1.60 1.82
C LEU A 62 2.64 1.64 1.35
N VAL A 63 2.32 2.45 0.34
CA VAL A 63 0.92 2.70 -0.06
C VAL A 63 0.49 1.84 -1.26
N ALA A 64 1.38 1.57 -2.22
CA ALA A 64 1.01 0.87 -3.46
C ALA A 64 2.18 0.21 -4.22
N GLY A 65 3.30 -0.09 -3.57
CA GLY A 65 4.46 -0.72 -4.23
C GLY A 65 4.42 -2.25 -4.19
N PRO A 66 5.15 -2.98 -5.06
CA PRO A 66 5.49 -4.38 -4.78
C PRO A 66 6.29 -4.44 -3.46
N ILE A 67 6.16 -5.55 -2.73
CA ILE A 67 6.91 -5.75 -1.48
C ILE A 67 8.42 -5.79 -1.81
N VAL A 68 9.10 -4.66 -1.54
CA VAL A 68 10.54 -4.51 -1.79
C VAL A 68 11.34 -5.37 -0.82
N ARG A 69 12.41 -6.00 -1.32
CA ARG A 69 13.31 -6.81 -0.51
C ARG A 69 14.46 -5.96 0.03
N ALA A 70 14.84 -6.22 1.28
CA ALA A 70 15.89 -5.48 1.97
C ALA A 70 17.25 -5.50 1.25
N HIS A 71 17.60 -6.60 0.58
CA HIS A 71 18.83 -6.70 -0.21
C HIS A 71 18.89 -5.71 -1.41
N GLN A 72 17.75 -5.19 -1.85
CA GLN A 72 17.68 -4.21 -2.94
C GLN A 72 17.78 -2.78 -2.40
N LEU A 73 17.07 -2.48 -1.31
CA LEU A 73 16.93 -1.11 -0.81
C LEU A 73 18.07 -0.70 0.13
N LEU A 74 18.50 -1.56 1.07
CA LEU A 74 19.53 -1.20 2.06
C LEU A 74 20.85 -0.75 1.41
N PRO A 75 21.40 -1.42 0.37
CA PRO A 75 22.63 -0.95 -0.26
C PRO A 75 22.51 0.41 -0.96
N GLN A 76 21.30 0.78 -1.42
CA GLN A 76 21.04 2.07 -2.05
C GLN A 76 20.95 3.22 -1.04
N MET A 77 20.70 2.91 0.23
CA MET A 77 20.72 3.89 1.32
C MET A 77 22.16 4.24 1.72
N ASP A 78 23.06 3.25 1.73
CA ASP A 78 24.49 3.46 2.00
C ASP A 78 25.19 4.23 0.88
N ARG A 79 24.79 3.97 -0.38
CA ARG A 79 25.39 4.58 -1.57
C ARG A 79 24.32 5.06 -2.53
N LEU A 80 23.95 6.33 -2.40
CA LEU A 80 23.04 6.99 -3.31
C LEU A 80 23.63 7.00 -4.74
N PRO A 81 22.91 6.48 -5.75
CA PRO A 81 23.36 6.57 -7.13
C PRO A 81 23.38 8.05 -7.58
N PRO A 82 24.34 8.44 -8.44
CA PRO A 82 24.39 9.81 -8.95
C PRO A 82 23.15 10.11 -9.78
N LEU A 83 22.52 11.26 -9.53
CA LEU A 83 21.40 11.73 -10.32
C LEU A 83 21.92 12.39 -11.60
N ASP A 84 21.93 11.64 -12.70
CA ASP A 84 22.22 12.20 -14.01
C ASP A 84 20.94 12.79 -14.67
N ARG A 85 21.15 13.59 -15.72
CA ARG A 85 20.05 14.26 -16.43
C ARG A 85 19.09 13.27 -17.09
N ARG A 86 19.57 12.09 -17.50
CA ARG A 86 18.76 11.06 -18.15
C ARG A 86 17.85 10.37 -17.14
N LEU A 87 18.37 9.99 -15.98
CA LEU A 87 17.63 9.40 -14.88
C LEU A 87 16.55 10.35 -14.36
N ALA A 88 16.88 11.64 -14.23
CA ALA A 88 15.91 12.67 -13.87
C ALA A 88 14.78 12.81 -14.93
N ALA A 89 15.13 12.84 -16.22
CA ALA A 89 14.15 12.92 -17.30
C ALA A 89 13.26 11.67 -17.38
N ASP A 90 13.85 10.48 -17.24
CA ASP A 90 13.12 9.20 -17.24
C ASP A 90 12.18 9.10 -16.03
N GLY A 91 12.62 9.56 -14.86
CA GLY A 91 11.80 9.67 -13.65
C GLY A 91 10.61 10.60 -13.84
N LEU A 92 10.86 11.80 -14.36
CA LEU A 92 9.81 12.78 -14.64
C LEU A 92 8.81 12.26 -15.68
N PHE A 93 9.30 11.62 -16.75
CA PHE A 93 8.45 11.02 -17.76
C PHE A 93 7.53 9.95 -17.17
N ARG A 94 8.05 9.06 -16.31
CA ARG A 94 7.25 8.03 -15.62
C ARG A 94 6.18 8.64 -14.71
N ILE A 95 6.50 9.73 -14.00
CA ILE A 95 5.54 10.45 -13.16
C ILE A 95 4.43 11.04 -14.03
N VAL A 96 4.78 11.75 -15.10
CA VAL A 96 3.80 12.41 -15.99
C VAL A 96 2.88 11.40 -16.66
N ILE A 97 3.43 10.32 -17.22
CA ILE A 97 2.61 9.29 -17.86
C ILE A 97 1.75 8.51 -16.86
N GLY A 98 2.26 8.28 -15.64
CA GLY A 98 1.50 7.68 -14.55
C GLY A 98 0.32 8.57 -14.13
N LEU A 99 0.56 9.87 -14.01
CA LEU A 99 -0.48 10.85 -13.68
C LEU A 99 -1.55 10.93 -14.76
N PHE A 100 -1.15 10.92 -16.04
CA PHE A 100 -2.09 10.85 -17.15
C PHE A 100 -2.93 9.57 -17.09
N LYS A 101 -2.32 8.40 -16.90
CA LYS A 101 -3.06 7.14 -16.77
C LYS A 101 -4.04 7.16 -15.60
N LYS A 102 -3.66 7.76 -14.46
CA LYS A 102 -4.54 7.86 -13.29
C LYS A 102 -5.72 8.78 -13.56
N ILE A 103 -5.47 10.03 -13.93
CA ILE A 103 -6.50 11.06 -14.03
C ILE A 103 -7.34 10.91 -15.30
N ALA A 104 -6.70 10.69 -16.46
CA ALA A 104 -7.41 10.71 -17.74
C ALA A 104 -8.09 9.38 -18.07
N LEU A 105 -7.54 8.24 -17.60
CA LEU A 105 -8.06 6.92 -17.92
C LEU A 105 -8.76 6.28 -16.73
N ALA A 106 -8.04 6.06 -15.62
CA ALA A 106 -8.57 5.31 -14.48
C ALA A 106 -9.73 6.06 -13.80
N ASP A 107 -9.58 7.36 -13.53
CA ASP A 107 -10.65 8.12 -12.87
C ASP A 107 -11.86 8.33 -13.79
N LEU A 108 -11.65 8.45 -15.10
CA LEU A 108 -12.73 8.49 -16.08
C LEU A 108 -13.49 7.15 -16.13
N LEU A 109 -12.77 6.03 -16.18
CA LEU A 109 -13.36 4.70 -16.22
C LEU A 109 -14.15 4.40 -14.93
N ALA A 110 -13.58 4.77 -13.79
CA ALA A 110 -14.23 4.66 -12.48
C ALA A 110 -15.56 5.42 -12.47
N HIS A 111 -15.52 6.70 -12.84
CA HIS A 111 -16.70 7.56 -12.78
C HIS A 111 -17.81 7.18 -13.80
N VAL A 112 -17.43 6.80 -15.02
CA VAL A 112 -18.39 6.54 -16.10
C VAL A 112 -19.06 5.17 -15.96
N ILE A 113 -18.33 4.17 -15.47
CA ILE A 113 -18.78 2.77 -15.46
C ILE A 113 -18.80 2.20 -14.05
N VAL A 114 -17.65 2.17 -13.36
CA VAL A 114 -17.47 1.37 -12.15
C VAL A 114 -18.35 1.86 -11.00
N ASP A 115 -18.26 3.14 -10.66
CA ASP A 115 -18.93 3.73 -9.50
C ASP A 115 -20.45 3.58 -9.64
N ARG A 116 -20.99 3.92 -10.83
CA ARG A 116 -22.43 3.83 -11.13
C ARG A 116 -22.96 2.41 -10.98
N VAL A 117 -22.20 1.42 -11.44
CA VAL A 117 -22.60 0.02 -11.37
C VAL A 117 -22.49 -0.52 -9.94
N PHE A 118 -21.46 -0.13 -9.17
CA PHE A 118 -21.29 -0.57 -7.79
C PHE A 118 -22.27 0.09 -6.82
N GLU A 119 -22.73 1.31 -7.10
CA GLU A 119 -23.78 1.98 -6.31
C GLU A 119 -25.15 1.29 -6.41
N ALA A 120 -25.51 0.78 -7.60
CA ALA A 120 -26.80 0.12 -7.82
C ALA A 120 -26.72 -1.06 -8.79
N PRO A 121 -26.06 -2.18 -8.44
CA PRO A 121 -25.79 -3.29 -9.36
C PRO A 121 -27.05 -3.90 -10.00
N GLY A 122 -28.15 -3.94 -9.25
CA GLY A 122 -29.43 -4.51 -9.72
C GLY A 122 -30.13 -3.73 -10.83
N ARG A 123 -29.62 -2.54 -11.20
CA ARG A 123 -30.17 -1.70 -12.29
C ARG A 123 -29.44 -1.91 -13.62
N PHE A 124 -28.37 -2.71 -13.64
CA PHE A 124 -27.53 -2.94 -14.80
C PHE A 124 -27.59 -4.40 -15.23
N SER A 125 -27.30 -4.65 -16.50
CA SER A 125 -27.20 -6.00 -17.06
C SER A 125 -25.96 -6.74 -16.52
N GLY A 126 -25.97 -8.06 -16.55
CA GLY A 126 -24.83 -8.87 -16.09
C GLY A 126 -23.52 -8.57 -16.83
N LEU A 127 -23.61 -8.16 -18.11
CA LEU A 127 -22.44 -7.76 -18.89
C LEU A 127 -21.84 -6.43 -18.40
N GLU A 128 -22.68 -5.45 -18.06
CA GLU A 128 -22.23 -4.17 -17.49
C GLU A 128 -21.58 -4.35 -16.12
N VAL A 129 -22.12 -5.27 -15.29
CA VAL A 129 -21.50 -5.65 -14.02
C VAL A 129 -20.13 -6.29 -14.22
N LEU A 130 -20.00 -7.20 -15.20
CA LEU A 130 -18.69 -7.78 -15.52
C LEU A 130 -17.69 -6.72 -16.01
N LEU A 131 -18.11 -5.81 -16.89
CA LEU A 131 -17.26 -4.72 -17.37
C LEU A 131 -16.84 -3.78 -16.23
N ALA A 132 -17.72 -3.47 -15.29
CA ALA A 132 -17.38 -2.68 -14.11
C ALA A 132 -16.38 -3.39 -13.20
N VAL A 133 -16.53 -4.69 -12.96
CA VAL A 133 -15.57 -5.49 -12.19
C VAL A 133 -14.20 -5.51 -12.85
N TYR A 134 -14.13 -5.69 -14.17
CA TYR A 134 -12.87 -5.64 -14.91
C TYR A 134 -12.27 -4.22 -14.96
N GLY A 135 -13.10 -3.18 -15.02
CA GLY A 135 -12.64 -1.78 -15.00
C GLY A 135 -12.17 -1.31 -13.63
N TYR A 136 -12.60 -1.95 -12.55
CA TYR A 136 -12.11 -1.70 -11.19
C TYR A 136 -10.72 -2.32 -10.93
N ALA A 137 -10.40 -3.42 -11.61
CA ALA A 137 -9.14 -4.16 -11.47
C ALA A 137 -7.97 -3.45 -12.17
#